data_AF-A0A973CRS9-F1
#
_entry.id   AF-A0A973CRS9-F1
#
_cell.length_a   1.000
_cell.length_b   1.000
_cell.length_c   1.000
_cell.angle_alpha   90.00
_cell.angle_beta   90.00
_cell.angle_gamma   90.00
#
_symmetry.space_group_name_H-M   'P 1'
#
loop_
_entity.id
_entity.type
_entity.pdbx_description
1 polymer ?
#
loop_
_entity_poly.entity_id
_entity_poly.type
_entity_poly.pdbx_seq_one_letter_code
_entity_poly.pdbx_strand_id
1 'polypeptide(L)'
;MSIIDTHTHVVAADEAAYPLKPAGLPGDWYRSAPCTAEQLLECMDAAGVDGAVLVQGVGAYSYDNRYAADSAAACPARFASACCVDVDGEDPLADLDYWLCERGMQGVRLFALAREGPSWLADARTFPLWERARVLGAQVIVTIFYSQLPELDAVLSRFPDVPVSLDHCAFPPLAGPPWQAAEPLLSLARHPNLYLKVSTHVIDAAGENGGDPADFVCLLAEHFGADRLLWGSDFCQTHDRPYAELVALGARAFAGLRAEDRGLCLGANALRLWPKLARAMQEAAG
;
A
#
# COMPACT_ATOMS: atom_id res chain seq x y z
N MET A 1 -3.14 -1.80 21.28
CA MET A 1 -2.22 -1.48 20.16
C MET A 1 -3.10 -1.43 18.94
N SER A 2 -3.08 -0.34 18.18
CA SER A 2 -3.91 -0.25 16.99
C SER A 2 -3.38 -1.11 15.85
N ILE A 3 -4.26 -1.77 15.11
CA ILE A 3 -3.96 -2.51 13.89
C ILE A 3 -4.47 -1.68 12.71
N ILE A 4 -3.57 -1.37 11.78
CA ILE A 4 -3.87 -0.59 10.57
C ILE A 4 -3.53 -1.41 9.34
N ASP A 5 -4.52 -1.65 8.50
CA ASP A 5 -4.34 -2.30 7.21
C ASP A 5 -3.88 -1.29 6.16
N THR A 6 -2.61 -1.35 5.74
CA THR A 6 -2.03 -0.32 4.86
C THR A 6 -2.28 -0.53 3.36
N HIS A 7 -3.02 -1.59 2.99
CA HIS A 7 -3.31 -1.88 1.60
C HIS A 7 -4.68 -2.54 1.46
N THR A 8 -5.70 -1.72 1.20
CA THR A 8 -7.04 -2.19 0.87
C THR A 8 -7.59 -1.48 -0.36
N HIS A 9 -8.58 -2.07 -0.98
CA HIS A 9 -9.33 -1.55 -2.11
C HIS A 9 -10.82 -1.62 -1.83
N VAL A 10 -11.57 -0.63 -2.31
CA VAL A 10 -13.03 -0.57 -2.21
C VAL A 10 -13.65 -0.36 -3.59
N VAL A 11 -14.82 -0.97 -3.79
CA VAL A 11 -15.60 -0.93 -5.04
C VAL A 11 -17.04 -0.57 -4.69
N ALA A 12 -17.54 0.50 -5.28
CA ALA A 12 -18.88 1.00 -5.07
C ALA A 12 -19.92 0.03 -5.64
N ALA A 13 -21.01 -0.17 -4.90
CA ALA A 13 -22.20 -0.83 -5.43
C ALA A 13 -22.97 0.06 -6.41
N ASP A 14 -22.91 1.39 -6.25
CA ASP A 14 -23.53 2.37 -7.14
C ASP A 14 -22.62 2.68 -8.33
N GLU A 15 -22.71 1.86 -9.38
CA GLU A 15 -21.98 2.08 -10.64
C GLU A 15 -22.48 3.31 -11.43
N ALA A 16 -23.63 3.91 -11.08
CA ALA A 16 -24.09 5.14 -11.74
C ALA A 16 -23.34 6.35 -11.18
N ALA A 17 -23.16 6.42 -9.85
CA ALA A 17 -22.36 7.47 -9.22
C ALA A 17 -20.85 7.27 -9.44
N TYR A 18 -20.40 6.00 -9.35
CA TYR A 18 -19.00 5.59 -9.45
C TYR A 18 -18.83 4.52 -10.54
N PRO A 19 -18.89 4.90 -11.83
CA PRO A 19 -18.77 3.96 -12.93
C PRO A 19 -17.39 3.30 -12.94
N LEU A 20 -17.38 1.97 -13.10
CA LEU A 20 -16.15 1.23 -13.33
C LEU A 20 -15.46 1.73 -14.60
N LYS A 21 -14.15 1.91 -14.51
CA LYS A 21 -13.26 2.29 -15.61
C LYS A 21 -12.05 1.37 -15.60
N PRO A 22 -12.21 0.08 -15.98
CA PRO A 22 -11.11 -0.86 -15.87
C PRO A 22 -9.92 -0.48 -16.75
N ALA A 23 -8.72 -0.48 -16.18
CA ALA A 23 -7.48 -0.07 -16.86
C ALA A 23 -6.92 -1.13 -17.84
N GLY A 24 -7.67 -2.20 -18.13
CA GLY A 24 -7.20 -3.32 -18.96
C GLY A 24 -6.14 -4.21 -18.30
N LEU A 25 -5.98 -4.10 -16.96
CA LEU A 25 -5.08 -4.94 -16.18
C LEU A 25 -5.66 -6.36 -16.00
N PRO A 26 -4.81 -7.39 -15.81
CA PRO A 26 -5.28 -8.73 -15.48
C PRO A 26 -6.06 -8.76 -14.16
N GLY A 27 -7.10 -9.60 -14.13
CA GLY A 27 -7.95 -9.80 -12.95
C GLY A 27 -9.26 -9.00 -13.01
N ASP A 28 -10.30 -9.57 -12.39
CA ASP A 28 -11.65 -9.01 -12.34
C ASP A 28 -12.19 -8.96 -10.90
N TRP A 29 -11.29 -8.82 -9.90
CA TRP A 29 -11.62 -8.80 -8.47
C TRP A 29 -12.75 -7.82 -8.11
N TYR A 30 -12.80 -6.69 -8.82
CA TYR A 30 -13.84 -5.67 -8.67
C TYR A 30 -15.23 -6.10 -9.19
N ARG A 31 -15.32 -7.26 -9.85
CA ARG A 31 -16.57 -7.93 -10.24
C ARG A 31 -16.75 -9.26 -9.52
N SER A 32 -15.69 -10.03 -9.31
CA SER A 32 -15.76 -11.35 -8.66
C SER A 32 -15.96 -11.26 -7.16
N ALA A 33 -15.38 -10.25 -6.51
CA ALA A 33 -15.45 -10.02 -5.07
C ALA A 33 -15.44 -8.52 -4.72
N PRO A 34 -16.38 -7.71 -5.27
CA PRO A 34 -16.46 -6.30 -4.91
C PRO A 34 -16.72 -6.14 -3.40
N CYS A 35 -16.06 -5.17 -2.78
CA CYS A 35 -16.28 -4.83 -1.39
C CYS A 35 -16.47 -3.32 -1.26
N THR A 36 -17.63 -2.89 -0.77
CA THR A 36 -17.87 -1.47 -0.49
C THR A 36 -17.10 -1.03 0.76
N ALA A 37 -16.92 0.28 0.96
CA ALA A 37 -16.29 0.81 2.16
C ALA A 37 -17.04 0.41 3.45
N GLU A 38 -18.38 0.34 3.40
CA GLU A 38 -19.21 -0.11 4.52
C GLU A 38 -18.98 -1.59 4.84
N GLN A 39 -18.91 -2.44 3.81
CA GLN A 39 -18.60 -3.87 4.00
C GLN A 39 -17.18 -4.07 4.53
N LEU A 40 -16.22 -3.25 4.09
CA LEU A 40 -14.86 -3.25 4.62
C LEU A 40 -14.86 -2.88 6.11
N LEU A 41 -15.62 -1.86 6.52
CA LEU A 41 -15.77 -1.51 7.94
C LEU A 41 -16.31 -2.67 8.77
N GLU A 42 -17.35 -3.36 8.29
CA GLU A 42 -17.91 -4.53 8.98
C GLU A 42 -16.87 -5.64 9.13
N CYS A 43 -16.09 -5.89 8.07
CA CYS A 43 -15.00 -6.87 8.08
C CYS A 43 -13.88 -6.48 9.05
N MET A 44 -13.49 -5.20 9.07
CA MET A 44 -12.51 -4.64 10.00
C MET A 44 -12.96 -4.76 11.45
N ASP A 45 -14.21 -4.39 11.75
CA ASP A 45 -14.78 -4.48 13.09
C ASP A 45 -14.79 -5.93 13.59
N ALA A 46 -15.18 -6.88 12.73
CA ALA A 46 -15.19 -8.31 13.06
C ALA A 46 -13.77 -8.88 13.28
N ALA A 47 -12.76 -8.35 12.59
CA ALA A 47 -11.38 -8.81 12.68
C ALA A 47 -10.51 -8.03 13.70
N GLY A 48 -11.06 -6.98 14.32
CA GLY A 48 -10.33 -6.13 15.26
C GLY A 48 -9.29 -5.22 14.59
N VAL A 49 -9.56 -4.75 13.36
CA VAL A 49 -8.73 -3.79 12.63
C VAL A 49 -9.26 -2.37 12.86
N ASP A 50 -8.44 -1.51 13.43
CA ASP A 50 -8.86 -0.17 13.87
C ASP A 50 -8.96 0.83 12.71
N GLY A 51 -8.12 0.68 11.69
CA GLY A 51 -8.13 1.56 10.52
C GLY A 51 -7.53 0.91 9.27
N ALA A 52 -7.79 1.51 8.12
CA ALA A 52 -7.24 1.04 6.85
C ALA A 52 -6.86 2.20 5.91
N VAL A 53 -5.98 1.89 4.95
CA VAL A 53 -5.64 2.77 3.84
C VAL A 53 -6.36 2.27 2.59
N LEU A 54 -7.29 3.09 2.09
CA LEU A 54 -7.97 2.88 0.82
C LEU A 54 -7.03 3.31 -0.31
N VAL A 55 -6.29 2.35 -0.85
CA VAL A 55 -5.42 2.55 -2.00
C VAL A 55 -6.29 2.53 -3.25
N GLN A 56 -6.14 3.52 -4.14
CA GLN A 56 -6.93 3.56 -5.37
C GLN A 56 -6.77 2.26 -6.19
N GLY A 57 -7.92 1.63 -6.50
CA GLY A 57 -8.02 0.42 -7.29
C GLY A 57 -7.94 0.70 -8.79
N VAL A 58 -6.72 0.89 -9.33
CA VAL A 58 -6.48 1.18 -10.76
C VAL A 58 -7.18 0.16 -11.67
N GLY A 59 -7.20 -1.12 -11.29
CA GLY A 59 -7.88 -2.17 -12.05
C GLY A 59 -9.39 -1.96 -12.20
N ALA A 60 -10.05 -1.30 -11.24
CA ALA A 60 -11.48 -1.06 -11.22
C ALA A 60 -11.86 0.32 -11.78
N TYR A 61 -11.08 1.35 -11.42
CA TYR A 61 -11.46 2.77 -11.61
C TYR A 61 -10.42 3.60 -12.38
N SER A 62 -9.30 3.02 -12.81
CA SER A 62 -8.16 3.75 -13.36
C SER A 62 -7.78 4.93 -12.43
N TYR A 63 -7.88 6.17 -12.91
CA TYR A 63 -7.56 7.40 -12.17
C TYR A 63 -8.79 8.10 -11.57
N ASP A 64 -9.98 7.47 -11.57
CA ASP A 64 -11.17 8.01 -10.91
C ASP A 64 -11.15 7.71 -9.41
N ASN A 65 -10.55 8.62 -8.64
CA ASN A 65 -10.31 8.45 -7.20
C ASN A 65 -11.53 8.72 -6.31
N ARG A 66 -12.69 9.07 -6.91
CA ARG A 66 -13.83 9.61 -6.16
C ARG A 66 -14.30 8.66 -5.06
N TYR A 67 -14.47 7.38 -5.35
CA TYR A 67 -15.02 6.46 -4.36
C TYR A 67 -14.12 6.27 -3.13
N ALA A 68 -12.81 6.11 -3.34
CA ALA A 68 -11.84 6.01 -2.25
C ALA A 68 -11.74 7.33 -1.45
N ALA A 69 -11.79 8.48 -2.13
CA ALA A 69 -11.78 9.79 -1.48
C ALA A 69 -13.04 10.02 -0.63
N ASP A 70 -14.22 9.77 -1.20
CA ASP A 70 -15.51 9.97 -0.53
C ASP A 70 -15.68 9.01 0.65
N SER A 71 -15.25 7.76 0.50
CA SER A 71 -15.26 6.76 1.59
C SER A 71 -14.37 7.19 2.76
N ALA A 72 -13.17 7.69 2.48
CA ALA A 72 -12.27 8.17 3.53
C ALA A 72 -12.79 9.44 4.22
N ALA A 73 -13.38 10.36 3.45
CA ALA A 73 -13.99 11.56 4.00
C ALA A 73 -15.21 11.26 4.88
N ALA A 74 -15.99 10.21 4.55
CA ALA A 74 -17.14 9.78 5.34
C ALA A 74 -16.75 9.13 6.67
N CYS A 75 -15.60 8.43 6.73
CA CYS A 75 -15.13 7.73 7.93
C CYS A 75 -13.66 8.06 8.27
N PRO A 76 -13.33 9.33 8.59
CA PRO A 76 -11.95 9.80 8.71
C PRO A 76 -11.18 9.19 9.89
N ALA A 77 -11.89 8.71 10.92
CA ALA A 77 -11.29 7.99 12.04
C ALA A 77 -11.05 6.49 11.75
N ARG A 78 -11.46 5.99 10.58
CA ARG A 78 -11.28 4.60 10.15
C ARG A 78 -10.45 4.49 8.88
N PHE A 79 -10.48 5.49 8.01
CA PHE A 79 -9.86 5.42 6.70
C PHE A 79 -8.92 6.59 6.41
N ALA A 80 -7.73 6.24 5.91
CA ALA A 80 -6.94 7.11 5.04
C ALA A 80 -7.14 6.68 3.58
N SER A 81 -6.74 7.52 2.63
CA SER A 81 -6.78 7.15 1.22
C SER A 81 -5.61 7.72 0.42
N ALA A 82 -5.27 7.02 -0.66
CA ALA A 82 -4.22 7.38 -1.61
C ALA A 82 -4.74 7.35 -3.04
N CYS A 83 -4.57 8.44 -3.79
CA CYS A 83 -5.03 8.58 -5.17
C CYS A 83 -4.07 7.91 -6.16
N CYS A 84 -4.53 7.65 -7.37
CA CYS A 84 -3.66 7.52 -8.54
C CYS A 84 -3.87 8.74 -9.44
N VAL A 85 -2.79 9.24 -10.05
CA VAL A 85 -2.84 10.31 -11.05
C VAL A 85 -2.29 9.79 -12.37
N ASP A 86 -2.87 10.27 -13.47
CA ASP A 86 -2.38 9.94 -14.80
C ASP A 86 -1.18 10.83 -15.12
N VAL A 87 0.03 10.26 -15.11
CA VAL A 87 1.26 11.01 -15.41
C VAL A 87 1.30 11.54 -16.85
N ASP A 88 0.49 10.97 -17.74
CA ASP A 88 0.33 11.39 -19.14
C ASP A 88 -0.97 12.19 -19.37
N GLY A 89 -1.68 12.52 -18.29
CA GLY A 89 -2.87 13.38 -18.31
C GLY A 89 -2.55 14.83 -18.66
N GLU A 90 -3.61 15.64 -18.81
CA GLU A 90 -3.49 17.05 -19.20
C GLU A 90 -2.70 17.88 -18.18
N ASP A 91 -2.97 17.69 -16.87
CA ASP A 91 -2.26 18.35 -15.78
C ASP A 91 -2.17 17.45 -14.52
N PRO A 92 -1.21 16.51 -14.46
CA PRO A 92 -1.05 15.59 -13.32
C PRO A 92 -0.75 16.30 -12.00
N LEU A 93 -0.22 17.52 -12.03
CA LEU A 93 0.09 18.28 -10.82
C LEU A 93 -1.17 18.92 -10.24
N ALA A 94 -2.03 19.48 -11.10
CA ALA A 94 -3.34 19.96 -10.66
C ALA A 94 -4.20 18.82 -10.12
N ASP A 95 -4.17 17.64 -10.76
CA ASP A 95 -4.88 16.46 -10.25
C ASP A 95 -4.36 16.04 -8.86
N LEU A 96 -3.04 15.99 -8.67
CA LEU A 96 -2.46 15.67 -7.37
C LEU A 96 -2.90 16.68 -6.30
N ASP A 97 -2.85 17.96 -6.62
CA ASP A 97 -3.26 19.04 -5.73
C ASP A 97 -4.72 18.92 -5.34
N TYR A 98 -5.59 18.68 -6.32
CA TYR A 98 -7.01 18.48 -6.08
C TYR A 98 -7.28 17.32 -5.12
N TRP A 99 -6.67 16.15 -5.36
CA TRP A 99 -6.92 14.97 -4.51
C TRP A 99 -6.40 15.12 -3.08
N LEU A 100 -5.22 15.72 -2.90
CA LEU A 100 -4.59 15.83 -1.57
C LEU A 100 -5.09 17.06 -0.79
N CYS A 101 -5.21 18.21 -1.44
CA CYS A 101 -5.54 19.48 -0.80
C CYS A 101 -7.04 19.69 -0.65
N GLU A 102 -7.83 19.38 -1.69
CA GLU A 102 -9.27 19.62 -1.68
C GLU A 102 -10.06 18.39 -1.21
N ARG A 103 -9.68 17.20 -1.67
CA ARG A 103 -10.39 15.94 -1.33
C ARG A 103 -9.81 15.21 -0.12
N GLY A 104 -8.76 15.76 0.48
CA GLY A 104 -8.26 15.33 1.78
C GLY A 104 -7.46 14.03 1.78
N MET A 105 -7.20 13.43 0.61
CA MET A 105 -6.35 12.25 0.47
C MET A 105 -4.93 12.57 0.98
N GLN A 106 -4.17 11.55 1.37
CA GLN A 106 -2.89 11.74 2.07
C GLN A 106 -1.68 11.19 1.30
N GLY A 107 -1.93 10.50 0.19
CA GLY A 107 -0.87 9.89 -0.60
C GLY A 107 -1.24 9.73 -2.05
N VAL A 108 -0.22 9.39 -2.83
CA VAL A 108 -0.33 9.10 -4.27
C VAL A 108 0.32 7.76 -4.55
N ARG A 109 -0.36 6.91 -5.31
CA ARG A 109 0.14 5.63 -5.80
C ARG A 109 0.63 5.80 -7.24
N LEU A 110 1.89 5.47 -7.47
CA LEU A 110 2.51 5.33 -8.79
C LEU A 110 2.47 3.86 -9.18
N PHE A 111 1.46 3.51 -9.99
CA PHE A 111 1.24 2.15 -10.47
C PHE A 111 2.01 1.92 -11.78
N ALA A 112 3.30 1.62 -11.68
CA ALA A 112 4.23 1.57 -12.81
C ALA A 112 4.61 0.13 -13.19
N LEU A 113 3.65 -0.78 -13.27
CA LEU A 113 3.92 -2.17 -13.67
C LEU A 113 4.29 -2.27 -15.16
N ALA A 114 5.45 -2.85 -15.47
CA ALA A 114 5.87 -3.16 -16.83
C ALA A 114 6.23 -4.65 -16.97
N ARG A 115 5.53 -5.37 -17.86
CA ARG A 115 5.80 -6.81 -18.08
C ARG A 115 7.11 -7.06 -18.81
N GLU A 116 7.52 -6.13 -19.66
CA GLU A 116 8.76 -6.18 -20.43
C GLU A 116 9.43 -4.81 -20.41
N GLY A 117 10.75 -4.79 -20.26
CA GLY A 117 11.53 -3.55 -20.24
C GLY A 117 11.33 -2.68 -19.00
N PRO A 118 11.92 -1.47 -19.00
CA PRO A 118 11.70 -0.49 -17.93
C PRO A 118 10.26 0.05 -17.97
N SER A 119 9.76 0.47 -16.81
CA SER A 119 8.54 1.27 -16.73
C SER A 119 8.81 2.76 -16.93
N TRP A 120 7.84 3.56 -16.50
CA TRP A 120 7.91 5.01 -16.48
C TRP A 120 8.32 5.58 -15.11
N LEU A 121 8.52 4.75 -14.07
CA LEU A 121 8.72 5.21 -12.69
C LEU A 121 9.85 6.24 -12.57
N ALA A 122 10.99 5.94 -13.20
CA ALA A 122 12.19 6.77 -13.15
C ALA A 122 12.31 7.77 -14.33
N ASP A 123 11.30 7.87 -15.19
CA ASP A 123 11.31 8.83 -16.29
C ASP A 123 11.32 10.26 -15.75
N ALA A 124 12.08 11.16 -16.41
CA ALA A 124 12.15 12.57 -15.98
C ALA A 124 10.80 13.31 -15.96
N ARG A 125 9.81 12.80 -16.73
CA ARG A 125 8.44 13.33 -16.73
C ARG A 125 7.70 13.12 -15.41
N THR A 126 8.10 12.15 -14.59
CA THR A 126 7.48 11.92 -13.27
C THR A 126 8.04 12.85 -12.19
N PHE A 127 9.24 13.40 -12.38
CA PHE A 127 9.94 14.16 -11.34
C PHE A 127 9.18 15.37 -10.79
N PRO A 128 8.42 16.14 -11.60
CA PRO A 128 7.57 17.19 -11.06
C PRO A 128 6.53 16.67 -10.06
N LEU A 129 5.99 15.48 -10.28
CA LEU A 129 5.03 14.85 -9.37
C LEU A 129 5.68 14.42 -8.05
N TRP A 130 6.88 13.85 -8.10
CA TRP A 130 7.69 13.53 -6.92
C TRP A 130 8.01 14.78 -6.10
N GLU A 131 8.43 15.86 -6.77
CA GLU A 131 8.72 17.13 -6.11
C GLU A 131 7.46 17.74 -5.50
N ARG A 132 6.31 17.62 -6.18
CA ARG A 132 5.05 18.10 -5.63
C ARG A 132 4.60 17.27 -4.42
N ALA A 133 4.71 15.95 -4.49
CA ALA A 133 4.46 15.05 -3.36
C ALA A 133 5.34 15.40 -2.15
N ARG A 134 6.64 15.71 -2.38
CA ARG A 134 7.57 16.20 -1.36
C ARG A 134 7.06 17.49 -0.69
N VAL A 135 6.66 18.49 -1.49
CA VAL A 135 6.16 19.78 -1.00
C VAL A 135 4.87 19.62 -0.19
N LEU A 136 3.98 18.71 -0.61
CA LEU A 136 2.72 18.44 0.07
C LEU A 136 2.88 17.54 1.31
N GLY A 137 4.06 16.96 1.52
CA GLY A 137 4.28 15.95 2.58
C GLY A 137 3.46 14.67 2.34
N ALA A 138 3.21 14.34 1.07
CA ALA A 138 2.39 13.19 0.69
C ALA A 138 3.15 11.87 0.87
N GLN A 139 2.43 10.83 1.28
CA GLN A 139 2.95 9.48 1.20
C GLN A 139 2.95 9.02 -0.27
N VAL A 140 4.11 8.62 -0.80
CA VAL A 140 4.17 7.99 -2.11
C VAL A 140 4.08 6.48 -1.94
N ILE A 141 3.19 5.83 -2.68
CA ILE A 141 3.08 4.38 -2.79
C ILE A 141 3.60 3.99 -4.18
N VAL A 142 4.50 3.02 -4.28
CA VAL A 142 5.02 2.54 -5.56
C VAL A 142 4.61 1.09 -5.76
N THR A 143 4.02 0.80 -6.92
CA THR A 143 3.72 -0.57 -7.35
C THR A 143 4.51 -0.87 -8.62
N ILE A 144 5.47 -1.78 -8.51
CA ILE A 144 6.36 -2.23 -9.59
C ILE A 144 6.58 -3.74 -9.46
N PHE A 145 7.08 -4.38 -10.52
CA PHE A 145 7.62 -5.72 -10.42
C PHE A 145 9.07 -5.72 -9.92
N TYR A 146 9.51 -6.87 -9.43
CA TYR A 146 10.86 -7.09 -8.90
C TYR A 146 11.97 -6.77 -9.90
N SER A 147 11.73 -7.02 -11.20
CA SER A 147 12.67 -6.68 -12.28
C SER A 147 12.95 -5.16 -12.38
N GLN A 148 12.08 -4.33 -11.81
CA GLN A 148 12.12 -2.88 -11.90
C GLN A 148 12.71 -2.20 -10.66
N LEU A 149 13.23 -2.96 -9.68
CA LEU A 149 13.91 -2.39 -8.51
C LEU A 149 15.04 -1.39 -8.85
N PRO A 150 15.80 -1.51 -9.96
CA PRO A 150 16.75 -0.47 -10.36
C PRO A 150 16.11 0.91 -10.63
N GLU A 151 14.87 0.95 -11.13
CA GLU A 151 14.15 2.22 -11.31
C GLU A 151 13.75 2.81 -9.95
N LEU A 152 13.30 1.96 -9.02
CA LEU A 152 13.00 2.38 -7.65
C LEU A 152 14.24 2.93 -6.95
N ASP A 153 15.39 2.26 -7.09
CA ASP A 153 16.67 2.72 -6.54
C ASP A 153 17.05 4.12 -7.04
N ALA A 154 16.85 4.38 -8.34
CA ALA A 154 17.14 5.67 -8.95
C ALA A 154 16.24 6.78 -8.40
N VAL A 155 14.93 6.54 -8.24
CA VAL A 155 14.01 7.55 -7.69
C VAL A 155 14.22 7.77 -6.20
N LEU A 156 14.49 6.72 -5.41
CA LEU A 156 14.80 6.86 -3.98
C LEU A 156 16.06 7.69 -3.75
N SER A 157 17.10 7.45 -4.55
CA SER A 157 18.35 8.22 -4.51
C SER A 157 18.12 9.69 -4.88
N ARG A 158 17.17 9.96 -5.79
CA ARG A 158 16.85 11.31 -6.26
C ARG A 158 15.96 12.09 -5.29
N PHE A 159 15.05 11.41 -4.62
CA PHE A 159 14.08 11.98 -3.69
C PHE A 159 14.19 11.37 -2.29
N PRO A 160 15.35 11.52 -1.62
CA PRO A 160 15.59 10.89 -0.32
C PRO A 160 14.70 11.42 0.81
N ASP A 161 14.05 12.58 0.61
CA ASP A 161 13.16 13.21 1.58
C ASP A 161 11.68 12.83 1.41
N VAL A 162 11.34 12.05 0.37
CA VAL A 162 9.96 11.60 0.12
C VAL A 162 9.77 10.23 0.76
N PRO A 163 8.82 10.06 1.69
CA PRO A 163 8.53 8.74 2.24
C PRO A 163 7.86 7.87 1.16
N VAL A 164 8.43 6.70 0.89
CA VAL A 164 7.97 5.76 -0.14
C VAL A 164 7.57 4.44 0.48
N SER A 165 6.36 3.96 0.20
CA SER A 165 5.91 2.62 0.55
C SER A 165 5.92 1.75 -0.71
N LEU A 166 6.73 0.70 -0.72
CA LEU A 166 6.75 -0.28 -1.80
C LEU A 166 5.65 -1.32 -1.59
N ASP A 167 4.68 -1.35 -2.50
CA ASP A 167 3.62 -2.34 -2.49
C ASP A 167 4.17 -3.74 -2.71
N HIS A 168 3.67 -4.69 -1.91
CA HIS A 168 3.93 -6.13 -2.03
C HIS A 168 5.41 -6.50 -2.13
N CYS A 169 6.31 -5.67 -1.57
CA CYS A 169 7.76 -5.82 -1.70
C CYS A 169 8.25 -5.99 -3.16
N ALA A 170 7.51 -5.42 -4.13
CA ALA A 170 7.70 -5.62 -5.57
C ALA A 170 7.52 -7.07 -6.06
N PHE A 171 6.74 -7.91 -5.37
CA PHE A 171 6.49 -9.31 -5.74
C PHE A 171 7.80 -10.12 -5.90
N PRO A 172 8.61 -10.23 -4.83
CA PRO A 172 9.91 -10.87 -4.93
C PRO A 172 9.78 -12.36 -5.26
N PRO A 173 10.68 -12.92 -6.08
CA PRO A 173 10.68 -14.35 -6.39
C PRO A 173 11.23 -15.16 -5.20
N LEU A 174 10.36 -15.47 -4.24
CA LEU A 174 10.73 -16.18 -3.02
C LEU A 174 10.87 -17.69 -3.26
N ALA A 175 12.09 -18.13 -3.55
CA ALA A 175 12.41 -19.54 -3.82
C ALA A 175 12.72 -20.36 -2.55
N GLY A 176 12.04 -20.07 -1.43
CA GLY A 176 12.28 -20.69 -0.14
C GLY A 176 13.53 -20.18 0.60
N PRO A 177 13.73 -20.57 1.86
CA PRO A 177 14.84 -20.09 2.70
C PRO A 177 16.22 -20.52 2.15
N PRO A 178 17.25 -19.66 2.27
CA PRO A 178 17.26 -18.39 2.99
C PRO A 178 16.85 -17.19 2.11
N TRP A 179 15.97 -17.40 1.12
CA TRP A 179 15.43 -16.37 0.21
C TRP A 179 16.50 -15.53 -0.49
N GLN A 180 17.61 -16.15 -0.91
CA GLN A 180 18.73 -15.46 -1.57
C GLN A 180 18.30 -14.63 -2.79
N ALA A 181 17.24 -15.04 -3.48
CA ALA A 181 16.68 -14.32 -4.62
C ALA A 181 16.09 -12.94 -4.24
N ALA A 182 15.80 -12.70 -2.96
CA ALA A 182 15.34 -11.41 -2.42
C ALA A 182 16.47 -10.38 -2.24
N GLU A 183 17.74 -10.74 -2.47
CA GLU A 183 18.89 -9.86 -2.22
C GLU A 183 18.80 -8.48 -2.89
N PRO A 184 18.40 -8.35 -4.17
CA PRO A 184 18.14 -7.03 -4.77
C PRO A 184 17.19 -6.14 -3.95
N LEU A 185 16.09 -6.69 -3.42
CA LEU A 185 15.20 -5.96 -2.52
C LEU A 185 15.89 -5.61 -1.20
N LEU A 186 16.57 -6.57 -0.56
CA LEU A 186 17.27 -6.34 0.71
C LEU A 186 18.31 -5.23 0.59
N SER A 187 18.98 -5.12 -0.56
CA SER A 187 19.97 -4.07 -0.83
C SER A 187 19.39 -2.65 -0.75
N LEU A 188 18.08 -2.48 -0.99
CA LEU A 188 17.40 -1.19 -0.92
C LEU A 188 17.21 -0.67 0.50
N ALA A 189 17.54 -1.48 1.53
CA ALA A 189 17.53 -1.05 2.93
C ALA A 189 18.41 0.18 3.21
N ARG A 190 19.39 0.46 2.33
CA ARG A 190 20.21 1.68 2.34
C ARG A 190 19.41 2.98 2.21
N HIS A 191 18.17 2.92 1.70
CA HIS A 191 17.30 4.09 1.53
C HIS A 191 16.43 4.29 2.77
N PRO A 192 16.74 5.27 3.64
CA PRO A 192 16.04 5.44 4.92
C PRO A 192 14.56 5.83 4.75
N ASN A 193 14.19 6.36 3.59
CA ASN A 193 12.83 6.78 3.24
C ASN A 193 11.97 5.67 2.62
N LEU A 194 12.52 4.45 2.44
CA LEU A 194 11.79 3.31 1.90
C LEU A 194 11.15 2.45 3.00
N TYR A 195 9.84 2.26 2.88
CA TYR A 195 9.01 1.37 3.68
C TYR A 195 8.55 0.19 2.83
N LEU A 196 8.43 -0.99 3.43
CA LEU A 196 7.93 -2.19 2.75
C LEU A 196 6.53 -2.56 3.22
N LYS A 197 5.58 -2.68 2.29
CA LYS A 197 4.29 -3.31 2.57
C LYS A 197 4.42 -4.82 2.41
N VAL A 198 4.55 -5.51 3.53
CA VAL A 198 4.52 -6.97 3.62
C VAL A 198 3.05 -7.42 3.55
N SER A 199 2.55 -7.52 2.32
CA SER A 199 1.16 -7.87 2.07
C SER A 199 0.90 -9.38 2.15
N THR A 200 -0.37 -9.81 2.11
CA THR A 200 -0.73 -11.24 2.02
C THR A 200 0.03 -11.97 0.91
N HIS A 201 0.15 -11.38 -0.29
CA HIS A 201 0.96 -11.96 -1.37
C HIS A 201 2.41 -12.28 -0.98
N VAL A 202 3.06 -11.40 -0.21
CA VAL A 202 4.44 -11.60 0.24
C VAL A 202 4.49 -12.67 1.31
N ILE A 203 3.52 -12.67 2.22
CA ILE A 203 3.43 -13.62 3.32
C ILE A 203 3.19 -15.04 2.78
N ASP A 204 2.26 -15.22 1.85
CA ASP A 204 1.99 -16.52 1.24
C ASP A 204 3.22 -17.01 0.45
N ALA A 205 3.82 -16.17 -0.40
CA ALA A 205 5.03 -16.53 -1.15
C ALA A 205 6.22 -16.90 -0.24
N ALA A 206 6.35 -16.26 0.92
CA ALA A 206 7.40 -16.58 1.89
C ALA A 206 7.21 -17.95 2.56
N GLY A 207 5.96 -18.42 2.68
CA GLY A 207 5.62 -19.74 3.24
C GLY A 207 5.74 -20.89 2.26
N GLU A 208 5.95 -20.61 0.97
CA GLU A 208 6.15 -21.65 -0.04
C GLU A 208 7.53 -22.30 0.08
N ASN A 209 7.70 -23.46 -0.57
CA ASN A 209 8.97 -24.17 -0.70
C ASN A 209 9.66 -24.47 0.66
N GLY A 210 8.87 -24.70 1.71
CA GLY A 210 9.36 -25.01 3.05
C GLY A 210 9.82 -23.79 3.86
N GLY A 211 9.47 -22.58 3.44
CA GLY A 211 9.71 -21.36 4.19
C GLY A 211 8.71 -21.15 5.33
N ASP A 212 9.11 -20.33 6.30
CA ASP A 212 8.23 -19.75 7.32
C ASP A 212 8.12 -18.25 7.05
N PRO A 213 6.90 -17.71 6.84
CA PRO A 213 6.73 -16.27 6.67
C PRO A 213 7.24 -15.44 7.84
N ALA A 214 7.23 -15.99 9.07
CA ALA A 214 7.77 -15.29 10.23
C ALA A 214 9.28 -15.09 10.15
N ASP A 215 10.01 -16.09 9.65
CA ASP A 215 11.44 -15.99 9.42
C ASP A 215 11.76 -14.98 8.31
N PHE A 216 10.95 -14.92 7.25
CA PHE A 216 11.13 -13.93 6.20
C PHE A 216 10.84 -12.50 6.69
N VAL A 217 9.82 -12.30 7.52
CA VAL A 217 9.54 -11.00 8.15
C VAL A 217 10.70 -10.59 9.07
N CYS A 218 11.27 -11.52 9.85
CA CYS A 218 12.46 -11.26 10.64
C CYS A 218 13.65 -10.83 9.75
N LEU A 219 13.89 -11.53 8.63
CA LEU A 219 14.92 -11.15 7.66
C LEU A 219 14.72 -9.73 7.10
N LEU A 220 13.48 -9.37 6.74
CA LEU A 220 13.17 -8.01 6.31
C LEU A 220 13.43 -7.00 7.44
N ALA A 221 13.06 -7.32 8.68
CA ALA A 221 13.27 -6.44 9.83
C ALA A 221 14.76 -6.30 10.19
N GLU A 222 15.60 -7.31 9.96
CA GLU A 222 17.05 -7.23 10.16
C GLU A 222 17.71 -6.23 9.20
N HIS A 223 17.21 -6.13 7.96
CA HIS A 223 17.76 -5.23 6.94
C HIS A 223 17.14 -3.83 7.02
N PHE A 224 15.81 -3.76 7.08
CA PHE A 224 15.07 -2.50 7.03
C PHE A 224 14.84 -1.90 8.42
N GLY A 225 14.84 -2.69 9.48
CA GLY A 225 14.29 -2.27 10.77
C GLY A 225 12.77 -2.40 10.78
N ALA A 226 12.22 -2.78 11.93
CA ALA A 226 10.77 -2.92 12.11
C ALA A 226 10.02 -1.59 11.94
N ASP A 227 10.69 -0.46 12.11
CA ASP A 227 10.14 0.90 11.93
C ASP A 227 9.91 1.28 10.45
N ARG A 228 10.32 0.41 9.51
CA ARG A 228 10.11 0.56 8.06
C ARG A 228 9.28 -0.56 7.42
N LEU A 229 8.69 -1.45 8.21
CA LEU A 229 7.76 -2.47 7.71
C LEU A 229 6.31 -2.08 7.98
N LEU A 230 5.43 -2.45 7.06
CA LEU A 230 3.99 -2.21 7.12
C LEU A 230 3.26 -3.50 6.76
N TRP A 231 2.23 -3.87 7.51
CA TRP A 231 1.33 -4.94 7.10
C TRP A 231 0.20 -4.40 6.21
N GLY A 232 -0.26 -5.21 5.25
CA GLY A 232 -1.46 -4.92 4.46
C GLY A 232 -2.13 -6.21 3.95
N SER A 233 -3.46 -6.26 3.93
CA SER A 233 -4.17 -7.47 3.52
C SER A 233 -4.25 -7.63 2.00
N ASP A 234 -4.20 -6.53 1.25
CA ASP A 234 -4.56 -6.42 -0.17
C ASP A 234 -6.06 -6.72 -0.45
N PHE A 235 -6.91 -6.69 0.58
CA PHE A 235 -8.33 -6.97 0.45
C PHE A 235 -9.08 -5.81 -0.24
N CYS A 236 -10.06 -6.02 -1.12
CA CYS A 236 -10.58 -7.31 -1.59
C CYS A 236 -9.94 -7.81 -2.89
N GLN A 237 -8.81 -7.23 -3.34
CA GLN A 237 -8.10 -7.78 -4.48
C GLN A 237 -7.56 -9.18 -4.17
N THR A 238 -7.00 -9.38 -2.97
CA THR A 238 -6.84 -10.69 -2.34
C THR A 238 -8.14 -11.09 -1.64
N HIS A 239 -8.81 -12.13 -2.15
CA HIS A 239 -10.13 -12.59 -1.70
C HIS A 239 -10.32 -14.11 -1.76
N ASP A 240 -9.22 -14.87 -1.75
CA ASP A 240 -9.25 -16.34 -1.75
C ASP A 240 -9.69 -16.92 -0.39
N ARG A 241 -9.74 -16.08 0.65
CA ARG A 241 -10.20 -16.40 2.00
C ARG A 241 -10.82 -15.17 2.69
N PRO A 242 -11.59 -15.34 3.78
CA PRO A 242 -12.20 -14.23 4.52
C PRO A 242 -11.18 -13.22 5.05
N TYR A 243 -11.59 -11.94 5.17
CA TYR A 243 -10.74 -10.86 5.68
C TYR A 243 -10.07 -11.18 7.03
N ALA A 244 -10.83 -11.76 7.97
CA ALA A 244 -10.29 -12.15 9.27
C ALA A 244 -9.15 -13.18 9.19
N GLU A 245 -9.16 -14.05 8.17
CA GLU A 245 -8.06 -15.00 7.95
C GLU A 245 -6.81 -14.32 7.39
N LEU A 246 -6.96 -13.28 6.55
CA LEU A 246 -5.86 -12.43 6.07
C LEU A 246 -5.21 -11.68 7.24
N VAL A 247 -6.02 -11.13 8.15
CA VAL A 247 -5.56 -10.46 9.38
C VAL A 247 -4.81 -11.45 10.28
N ALA A 248 -5.37 -12.64 10.51
CA ALA A 248 -4.74 -13.67 11.32
C ALA A 248 -3.42 -14.17 10.70
N LEU A 249 -3.35 -14.26 9.37
CA LEU A 249 -2.12 -14.58 8.64
C LEU A 249 -1.05 -13.50 8.85
N GLY A 250 -1.41 -12.22 8.73
CA GLY A 250 -0.54 -11.10 9.10
C GLY A 250 -0.02 -11.21 10.53
N ALA A 251 -0.91 -11.38 11.51
CA ALA A 251 -0.52 -11.50 12.91
C ALA A 251 0.48 -12.64 13.17
N ARG A 252 0.31 -13.79 12.49
CA ARG A 252 1.26 -14.93 12.57
C ARG A 252 2.60 -14.60 11.91
N ALA A 253 2.60 -14.00 10.72
CA ALA A 253 3.83 -13.66 10.02
C ALA A 253 4.69 -12.65 10.81
N PHE A 254 4.08 -11.74 11.57
CA PHE A 254 4.83 -10.80 12.42
C PHE A 254 5.12 -11.34 13.83
N ALA A 255 4.77 -12.59 14.15
CA ALA A 255 4.89 -13.15 15.50
C ALA A 255 6.36 -13.39 15.94
N GLY A 256 7.28 -13.57 14.98
CA GLY A 256 8.71 -13.73 15.23
C GLY A 256 9.40 -12.47 15.78
N LEU A 257 8.81 -11.29 15.57
CA LEU A 257 9.33 -10.03 16.09
C LEU A 257 9.02 -9.83 17.58
N ARG A 258 9.85 -9.00 18.24
CA ARG A 258 9.56 -8.50 19.60
C ARG A 258 8.21 -7.78 19.60
N ALA A 259 7.51 -7.77 20.74
CA ALA A 259 6.19 -7.17 20.84
C ALA A 259 6.14 -5.67 20.45
N GLU A 260 7.19 -4.92 20.78
CA GLU A 260 7.33 -3.50 20.39
C GLU A 260 7.51 -3.34 18.86
N ASP A 261 8.37 -4.16 18.26
CA ASP A 261 8.65 -4.16 16.81
C ASP A 261 7.39 -4.57 16.02
N ARG A 262 6.68 -5.60 16.48
CA ARG A 262 5.36 -5.96 15.94
C ARG A 262 4.36 -4.81 16.08
N GLY A 263 4.43 -4.08 17.20
CA GLY A 263 3.79 -2.78 17.45
C GLY A 263 3.92 -1.77 16.32
N LEU A 264 5.15 -1.62 15.84
CA LEU A 264 5.49 -0.73 14.75
C LEU A 264 4.88 -1.20 13.44
N CYS A 265 5.13 -2.46 13.09
CA CYS A 265 4.77 -3.03 11.78
C CYS A 265 3.26 -3.07 11.51
N LEU A 266 2.46 -3.45 12.52
CA LEU A 266 1.02 -3.65 12.34
C LEU A 266 0.21 -2.36 12.50
N GLY A 267 0.80 -1.24 12.92
CA GLY A 267 0.01 -0.02 13.11
C GLY A 267 0.79 1.27 13.31
N ALA A 268 1.76 1.33 14.23
CA ALA A 268 2.36 2.62 14.59
C ALA A 268 3.14 3.27 13.44
N ASN A 269 3.76 2.48 12.56
CA ASN A 269 4.38 3.01 11.34
C ASN A 269 3.32 3.61 10.41
N ALA A 270 2.19 2.92 10.20
CA ALA A 270 1.09 3.44 9.39
C ALA A 270 0.58 4.78 9.94
N LEU A 271 0.33 4.88 11.25
CA LEU A 271 -0.15 6.13 11.86
C LEU A 271 0.85 7.29 11.74
N ARG A 272 2.15 7.02 11.62
CA ARG A 272 3.18 8.03 11.31
C ARG A 272 3.08 8.53 9.87
N LEU A 273 2.81 7.63 8.93
CA LEU A 273 2.71 7.94 7.50
C LEU A 273 1.34 8.53 7.12
N TRP A 274 0.30 8.29 7.93
CA TRP A 274 -1.07 8.73 7.69
C TRP A 274 -1.59 9.63 8.85
N PRO A 275 -0.99 10.82 9.06
CA PRO A 275 -1.21 11.62 10.26
C PRO A 275 -2.66 12.13 10.42
N LYS A 276 -3.42 12.34 9.33
CA LYS A 276 -4.84 12.74 9.45
C LYS A 276 -5.68 11.60 10.04
N LEU A 277 -5.39 10.34 9.69
CA LEU A 277 -6.05 9.17 10.27
C LEU A 277 -5.70 9.06 11.75
N ALA A 278 -4.40 9.15 12.09
CA ALA A 278 -3.94 9.10 13.47
C ALA A 278 -4.62 10.17 14.36
N ARG A 279 -4.71 11.41 13.86
CA ARG A 279 -5.38 12.50 14.57
C ARG A 279 -6.88 12.23 14.73
N ALA A 280 -7.57 11.81 13.66
CA ALA A 280 -9.01 11.53 13.73
C ALA A 280 -9.34 10.37 14.67
N MET A 281 -8.50 9.33 14.73
CA MET A 281 -8.62 8.23 15.69
C MET A 281 -8.47 8.71 17.14
N GLN A 282 -7.49 9.60 17.40
CA GLN A 282 -7.30 10.18 18.73
C GLN A 282 -8.48 11.06 19.16
N GLU A 283 -9.01 11.88 18.24
CA GLU A 283 -10.18 12.73 18.49
C GLU A 283 -11.45 11.91 18.75
N ALA A 284 -11.61 10.75 18.10
CA ALA A 284 -12.76 9.87 18.32
C ALA A 284 -12.67 9.06 19.64
N ALA A 285 -11.48 8.91 20.21
CA ALA A 285 -11.25 8.14 21.44
C ALA A 285 -11.32 9.00 22.73
N GLY A 286 -11.29 10.32 22.60
CA GLY A 286 -11.38 11.29 23.71
C GLY A 286 -12.80 11.78 23.95
#